data_AF-A0A8T7M179-F1
#
_entry.id   AF-A0A8T7M179-F1
#
_cell.length_a   1.000
_cell.length_b   1.000
_cell.length_c   1.000
_cell.angle_alpha   90.00
_cell.angle_beta   90.00
_cell.angle_gamma   90.00
#
_symmetry.space_group_name_H-M   'P 1'
#
loop_
_entity.id
_entity.type
_entity.pdbx_description
1 polymer ?
#
loop_
_entity_poly.entity_id
_entity_poly.type
_entity_poly.pdbx_seq_one_letter_code
_entity_poly.pdbx_strand_id
1 'polypeptide(L)'
;MKTSAGNEPQEGEINQPALYRNTPRLPDPEFVSVGFGGQVAMNRVLALLTPDTAPVRRLLHDARDKGLLIDATYGRKTRAVLVLDTGHVLAAALTPDTITGRYQQKQSR
;
A
#
# COMPACT_ATOMS: atom_id res chain seq x y z
N MET A 1 45.90 -12.30 -13.19
CA MET A 1 45.33 -11.61 -12.02
C MET A 1 44.55 -10.40 -12.54
N LYS A 2 43.21 -10.49 -12.62
CA LYS A 2 42.37 -9.32 -12.94
C LYS A 2 41.87 -8.78 -11.61
N THR A 3 42.33 -7.59 -11.25
CA THR A 3 41.90 -6.86 -10.05
C THR A 3 40.46 -6.39 -10.27
N SER A 4 39.59 -6.76 -9.34
CA SER A 4 38.17 -6.40 -9.33
C SER A 4 38.01 -4.89 -9.26
N ALA A 5 37.19 -4.37 -10.18
CA ALA A 5 36.73 -2.99 -10.17
C ALA A 5 36.09 -2.67 -8.81
N GLY A 6 36.51 -1.56 -8.22
CA GLY A 6 35.92 -1.03 -7.00
C GLY A 6 34.44 -0.75 -7.23
N ASN A 7 33.61 -1.18 -6.28
CA ASN A 7 32.21 -0.85 -6.24
C ASN A 7 32.11 0.63 -5.83
N GLU A 8 31.90 1.52 -6.81
CA GLU A 8 31.66 2.93 -6.51
C GLU A 8 30.37 3.06 -5.68
N PRO A 9 30.40 3.76 -4.53
CA PRO A 9 29.20 3.98 -3.73
C PRO A 9 28.22 4.85 -4.53
N GLN A 10 26.99 4.36 -4.69
CA GLN A 10 25.95 5.10 -5.40
C GLN A 10 25.66 6.42 -4.67
N GLU A 11 25.41 7.50 -5.40
CA GLU A 11 25.38 8.91 -4.94
C GLU A 11 24.46 9.22 -3.73
N GLY A 12 23.64 8.26 -3.27
CA GLY A 12 22.82 8.35 -2.05
C GLY A 12 23.46 7.79 -0.77
N GLU A 13 24.63 7.15 -0.84
CA GLU A 13 25.28 6.49 0.30
C GLU A 13 26.11 7.47 1.16
N ILE A 14 26.62 8.54 0.52
CA ILE A 14 27.52 9.53 1.13
C ILE A 14 26.84 10.47 2.14
N ASN A 15 25.50 10.56 2.15
CA ASN A 15 24.74 11.49 3.00
C ASN A 15 23.87 10.81 4.08
N GLN A 16 24.02 9.51 4.32
CA GLN A 16 23.26 8.80 5.35
C GLN A 16 24.05 8.75 6.68
N PRO A 17 23.49 9.23 7.81
CA PRO A 17 24.11 9.09 9.13
C PRO A 17 24.46 7.62 9.40
N ALA A 18 25.63 7.36 10.01
CA ALA A 18 26.12 6.00 10.26
C ALA A 18 25.12 5.09 11.01
N LEU A 19 24.22 5.70 11.80
CA LEU A 19 23.14 5.01 12.51
C LEU A 19 22.08 4.40 11.59
N TYR A 20 21.99 4.83 10.32
CA TYR A 20 21.06 4.26 9.34
C TYR A 20 21.68 3.22 8.40
N ARG A 21 23.02 3.06 8.43
CA ARG A 21 23.79 2.22 7.51
C ARG A 21 23.40 0.73 7.55
N ASN A 22 22.84 0.28 8.67
CA ASN A 22 22.40 -1.11 8.90
C ASN A 22 20.92 -1.20 9.32
N THR A 23 20.13 -0.15 9.09
CA THR A 23 18.68 -0.26 9.33
C THR A 23 18.17 -1.35 8.41
N PRO A 24 17.46 -2.38 8.90
CA PRO A 24 16.79 -3.33 8.02
C PRO A 24 15.95 -2.51 7.07
N ARG A 25 16.28 -2.53 5.76
CA ARG A 25 15.41 -1.95 4.75
C ARG A 25 14.10 -2.70 4.88
N LEU A 26 13.06 -2.03 5.36
CA LEU A 26 11.72 -2.58 5.26
C LEU A 26 11.50 -2.91 3.77
N PRO A 27 10.86 -4.04 3.46
CA PRO A 27 10.62 -4.41 2.07
C PRO A 27 9.97 -3.23 1.35
N ASP A 28 10.52 -2.90 0.18
CA ASP A 28 10.05 -1.75 -0.59
C ASP A 28 8.54 -1.88 -0.82
N PRO A 29 7.76 -0.82 -0.61
CA PRO A 29 6.31 -0.90 -0.65
C PRO A 29 5.81 -1.34 -2.03
N GLU A 30 4.98 -2.38 -2.03
CA GLU A 30 4.44 -2.95 -3.24
C GLU A 30 3.16 -2.22 -3.66
N PHE A 31 3.33 -1.08 -4.33
CA PHE A 31 2.18 -0.25 -4.70
C PHE A 31 1.29 -0.89 -5.77
N VAL A 32 -0.02 -0.84 -5.53
CA VAL A 32 -1.09 -1.26 -6.44
C VAL A 32 -2.10 -0.14 -6.58
N SER A 33 -2.53 0.15 -7.81
CA SER A 33 -3.56 1.17 -8.06
C SER A 33 -4.94 0.71 -7.56
N VAL A 34 -5.56 1.55 -6.73
CA VAL A 34 -6.95 1.39 -6.23
C VAL A 34 -7.97 2.24 -7.00
N GLY A 35 -7.51 2.90 -8.07
CA GLY A 35 -8.32 3.69 -9.00
C GLY A 35 -8.05 5.19 -8.93
N PHE A 36 -8.28 5.90 -10.06
CA PHE A 36 -8.33 7.37 -10.15
C PHE A 36 -7.12 8.13 -9.59
N GLY A 37 -5.93 7.56 -9.75
CA GLY A 37 -4.67 8.13 -9.26
C GLY A 37 -4.28 7.68 -7.85
N GLY A 38 -5.16 6.98 -7.14
CA GLY A 38 -4.88 6.38 -5.84
C GLY A 38 -4.07 5.09 -5.94
N GLN A 39 -3.12 4.93 -5.03
CA GLN A 39 -2.33 3.70 -4.85
C GLN A 39 -2.29 3.30 -3.38
N VAL A 40 -2.16 2.00 -3.12
CA VAL A 40 -1.98 1.44 -1.78
C VAL A 40 -0.75 0.55 -1.75
N ALA A 41 0.01 0.59 -0.67
CA ALA A 41 1.08 -0.37 -0.42
C ALA A 41 0.45 -1.72 -0.06
N MET A 42 0.40 -2.65 -1.01
CA MET A 42 -0.38 -3.88 -0.87
C MET A 42 0.18 -4.79 0.23
N ASN A 43 1.49 -4.74 0.46
CA ASN A 43 2.18 -5.41 1.56
C ASN A 43 1.79 -4.91 2.97
N ARG A 44 0.97 -3.87 3.08
CA ARG A 44 0.43 -3.31 4.35
C ARG A 44 -1.07 -3.54 4.51
N VAL A 45 -1.72 -4.21 3.55
CA VAL A 45 -3.16 -4.50 3.56
C VAL A 45 -3.40 -5.82 4.27
N LEU A 46 -4.16 -5.79 5.37
CA LEU A 46 -4.54 -6.97 6.16
C LEU A 46 -5.79 -7.65 5.62
N ALA A 47 -6.73 -6.88 5.07
CA ALA A 47 -7.99 -7.41 4.55
C ALA A 47 -8.52 -6.61 3.36
N LEU A 48 -9.16 -7.31 2.43
CA LEU A 48 -9.87 -6.77 1.27
C LEU A 48 -11.34 -7.22 1.35
N LEU A 49 -12.27 -6.27 1.49
CA LEU A 49 -13.68 -6.54 1.75
C LEU A 49 -14.58 -5.80 0.76
N THR A 50 -15.82 -6.27 0.60
CA THR A 50 -16.87 -5.51 -0.08
C THR A 50 -17.77 -4.79 0.94
N PRO A 51 -18.31 -3.60 0.62
CA PRO A 51 -19.17 -2.84 1.53
C PRO A 51 -20.63 -3.33 1.57
N ASP A 52 -20.89 -4.59 1.23
CA ASP A 52 -22.25 -5.12 1.03
C ASP A 52 -22.94 -5.48 2.35
N THR A 53 -22.18 -5.65 3.42
CA THR A 53 -22.71 -6.05 4.74
C THR A 53 -22.80 -4.87 5.71
N ALA A 54 -23.71 -4.96 6.68
CA ALA A 54 -23.84 -3.93 7.72
C ALA A 54 -22.57 -3.76 8.58
N PRO A 55 -21.81 -4.81 8.95
CA PRO A 55 -20.55 -4.67 9.66
C PRO A 55 -19.48 -3.88 8.90
N VAL A 56 -19.30 -4.15 7.60
CA VAL A 56 -18.28 -3.44 6.78
C VAL A 56 -18.66 -1.98 6.57
N ARG A 57 -19.96 -1.67 6.39
CA ARG A 57 -20.43 -0.28 6.36
C ARG A 57 -20.22 0.44 7.69
N ARG A 58 -20.40 -0.25 8.81
CA ARG A 58 -20.06 0.28 10.14
C ARG A 58 -18.57 0.56 10.28
N LEU A 59 -17.71 -0.35 9.82
CA LEU A 59 -16.26 -0.15 9.82
C LEU A 59 -15.84 1.15 9.09
N LEU A 60 -16.43 1.42 7.92
CA LEU A 60 -16.19 2.68 7.19
C LEU A 60 -16.63 3.91 7.98
N HIS A 61 -17.80 3.84 8.61
CA HIS A 61 -18.33 4.91 9.46
C HIS A 61 -17.43 5.17 10.67
N ASP A 62 -17.08 4.12 11.40
CA ASP A 62 -16.21 4.20 12.58
C ASP A 62 -14.83 4.76 12.21
N ALA A 63 -14.26 4.34 11.07
CA ALA A 63 -13.00 4.87 10.58
C ALA A 63 -13.12 6.36 10.21
N ARG A 64 -14.24 6.79 9.61
CA ARG A 64 -14.49 8.20 9.30
C ARG A 64 -14.58 9.04 10.57
N ASP A 65 -15.36 8.59 11.54
CA ASP A 65 -15.59 9.29 12.79
C ASP A 65 -14.30 9.41 13.62
N LYS A 66 -13.40 8.42 13.50
CA LYS A 66 -12.07 8.43 14.12
C LYS A 66 -11.00 9.16 13.31
N GLY A 67 -11.32 9.69 12.12
CA GLY A 67 -10.33 10.33 11.24
C GLY A 67 -9.33 9.35 10.59
N LEU A 68 -9.63 8.06 10.57
CA LEU A 68 -8.81 6.97 10.02
C LEU A 68 -9.24 6.52 8.62
N LEU A 69 -10.33 7.09 8.09
CA LEU A 69 -10.80 6.78 6.73
C LEU A 69 -9.94 7.49 5.69
N ILE A 70 -9.38 6.72 4.77
CA ILE A 70 -8.76 7.21 3.54
C ILE A 70 -9.78 7.02 2.42
N ASP A 71 -10.35 8.13 1.91
CA ASP A 71 -11.29 8.09 0.80
C ASP A 71 -10.55 8.14 -0.55
N ALA A 72 -10.37 6.98 -1.16
CA ALA A 72 -9.85 6.82 -2.53
C ALA A 72 -10.96 6.48 -3.54
N THR A 73 -12.21 6.85 -3.23
CA THR A 73 -13.34 6.63 -4.15
C THR A 73 -13.47 7.72 -5.20
N TYR A 74 -12.94 8.92 -4.90
CA TYR A 74 -13.05 10.12 -5.74
C TYR A 74 -14.52 10.41 -6.12
N GLY A 75 -15.41 10.36 -5.12
CA GLY A 75 -16.85 10.65 -5.27
C GLY A 75 -17.67 9.54 -5.94
N ARG A 76 -17.08 8.36 -6.18
CA ARG A 76 -17.78 7.20 -6.76
C ARG A 76 -18.26 6.25 -5.67
N LYS A 77 -19.15 5.32 -6.04
CA LYS A 77 -19.59 4.25 -5.14
C LYS A 77 -18.39 3.46 -4.62
N THR A 78 -18.29 3.31 -3.29
CA THR A 78 -17.36 2.37 -2.65
C THR A 78 -17.67 0.96 -3.14
N ARG A 79 -16.67 0.31 -3.74
CA ARG A 79 -16.74 -1.08 -4.20
C ARG A 79 -15.80 -2.00 -3.43
N ALA A 80 -14.75 -1.46 -2.83
CA ALA A 80 -13.85 -2.18 -1.94
C ALA A 80 -13.55 -1.38 -0.68
N VAL A 81 -13.26 -2.12 0.39
CA VAL A 81 -12.79 -1.63 1.67
C VAL A 81 -11.51 -2.36 2.01
N LEU A 82 -10.43 -1.63 2.24
CA LEU A 82 -9.12 -2.16 2.56
C LEU A 82 -8.80 -1.82 4.01
N VAL A 83 -8.39 -2.82 4.80
CA VAL A 83 -7.91 -2.60 6.17
C VAL A 83 -6.40 -2.60 6.16
N LEU A 84 -5.79 -1.51 6.60
CA LEU A 84 -4.34 -1.39 6.70
C LEU A 84 -3.87 -1.77 8.09
N ASP A 85 -2.62 -2.21 8.20
CA ASP A 85 -2.00 -2.58 9.47
C ASP A 85 -1.78 -1.43 10.46
N THR A 86 -1.94 -0.19 10.01
CA THR A 86 -1.94 1.02 10.84
C THR A 86 -3.29 1.32 11.47
N GLY A 87 -4.32 0.51 11.20
CA GLY A 87 -5.70 0.75 11.63
C GLY A 87 -6.48 1.70 10.71
N HIS A 88 -5.85 2.26 9.67
CA HIS A 88 -6.55 3.00 8.63
C HIS A 88 -7.44 2.08 7.81
N VAL A 89 -8.56 2.62 7.35
CA VAL A 89 -9.46 1.94 6.43
C VAL A 89 -9.50 2.75 5.14
N LEU A 90 -9.24 2.12 4.01
CA LEU A 90 -9.30 2.77 2.71
C LEU A 90 -10.56 2.34 1.96
N ALA A 91 -11.36 3.31 1.53
CA ALA A 91 -12.50 3.10 0.65
C ALA A 91 -12.05 3.29 -0.81
N ALA A 92 -12.32 2.31 -1.67
CA ALA A 92 -11.93 2.35 -3.08
C ALA A 92 -13.12 2.13 -4.02
N ALA A 93 -13.03 2.73 -5.20
CA ALA A 93 -14.06 2.62 -6.25
C ALA A 93 -13.88 1.40 -7.17
N LEU A 94 -12.74 0.70 -7.09
CA LEU A 94 -12.50 -0.58 -7.76
C LEU A 94 -12.98 -1.75 -6.89
N THR A 95 -13.28 -2.88 -7.52
CA THR A 95 -13.67 -4.11 -6.80
C THR A 95 -12.45 -4.78 -6.17
N PRO A 96 -12.63 -5.58 -5.10
CA PRO A 96 -11.55 -6.39 -4.52
C PRO A 96 -10.82 -7.22 -5.57
N ASP A 97 -11.56 -7.92 -6.43
CA ASP A 97 -10.99 -8.78 -7.49
C ASP A 97 -10.09 -8.00 -8.46
N THR A 98 -10.48 -6.77 -8.82
CA THR A 98 -9.66 -5.92 -9.71
C THR A 98 -8.34 -5.56 -9.03
N ILE A 99 -8.36 -5.24 -7.75
CA ILE A 99 -7.17 -4.85 -6.98
C ILE A 99 -6.25 -6.08 -6.81
N THR A 100 -6.81 -7.22 -6.42
CA THR A 100 -6.07 -8.49 -6.29
C THR A 100 -5.46 -8.94 -7.61
N GLY A 101 -6.22 -8.86 -8.72
CA GLY A 101 -5.71 -9.22 -10.05
C GLY A 101 -4.53 -8.35 -10.48
N ARG A 102 -4.56 -7.05 -10.19
CA ARG A 102 -3.43 -6.14 -10.44
C ARG A 102 -2.21 -6.49 -9.59
N TYR A 103 -2.43 -6.86 -8.34
CA TYR A 103 -1.35 -7.31 -7.45
C TYR A 103 -0.69 -8.59 -7.98
N GLN A 104 -1.48 -9.60 -8.33
CA GLN A 104 -0.98 -10.86 -8.87
C GLN A 104 -0.20 -10.67 -10.18
N GLN A 105 -0.67 -9.80 -11.07
CA GLN A 105 0.04 -9.48 -12.32
C GLN A 105 1.41 -8.82 -12.05
N LYS A 106 1.54 -8.06 -10.96
CA LYS A 106 2.81 -7.44 -10.56
C LYS A 106 3.79 -8.46 -9.97
N GLN A 107 3.28 -9.45 -9.25
CA GLN A 107 4.07 -10.54 -8.67
C GLN A 107 4.59 -11.54 -9.73
N SER A 108 3.93 -11.64 -10.88
CA SER A 108 4.33 -12.55 -11.97
C SER A 108 5.38 -11.95 -12.94
N ARG A 109 5.87 -10.74 -12.68
CA ARG A 109 6.89 -10.05 -13.50
C ARG A 109 8.22 -10.03 -12.76
#